data_AF-A0AAD7BPP2-F1
#
_entry.id   AF-A0AAD7BPP2-F1
#
_cell.length_a   1.000
_cell.length_b   1.000
_cell.length_c   1.000
_cell.angle_alpha   90.00
_cell.angle_beta   90.00
_cell.angle_gamma   90.00
#
_symmetry.space_group_name_H-M   'P 1'
#
loop_
_entity.id
_entity.type
_entity.pdbx_description
1 polymer ?
#
loop_
_entity_poly.entity_id
_entity_poly.type
_entity_poly.pdbx_seq_one_letter_code
_entity_poly.pdbx_strand_id
1 'polypeptide(L)'
;MSTPDPSNVLRVHLAPGFPHADALFPENFADYAYTESSLDAADVVLKTDGADTLVVERRSELMHLDGVYDFKLPIQGNWHQLPLIVGHIAHFHFFLERMAGSGSGLTESVQLKMFRVTGERPDRVADAAYPDFLNNTNSEGGMGIPVARIPPQADIKYGFEIHNTGTTEIYAYLFYFDPETYHIFPMHNPHRANRPLTVNGGVQQIGLGEDPAYEFTPEDDKQSNSAFLKLFVSTERLNLDWIQCEGLLETGGGVPPGVRPQRTQRKVEMEVRGWDTLTAVVTMTTSG
;
A
#
# COMPACT_ATOMS: atom_id res chain seq x y z
N MET A 1 9.39 -10.15 27.02
CA MET A 1 8.68 -9.95 25.74
C MET A 1 8.11 -8.55 25.76
N SER A 2 8.61 -7.62 24.94
CA SER A 2 7.98 -6.31 24.77
C SER A 2 6.68 -6.50 23.98
N THR A 3 5.58 -6.02 24.54
CA THR A 3 4.28 -5.94 23.85
C THR A 3 4.44 -5.20 22.52
N PRO A 4 3.81 -5.66 21.42
CA PRO A 4 3.78 -4.90 20.18
C PRO A 4 3.27 -3.49 20.46
N ASP A 5 3.77 -2.50 19.74
CA ASP A 5 3.17 -1.17 19.76
C ASP A 5 1.72 -1.30 19.26
N PRO A 6 0.71 -1.05 20.11
CA PRO A 6 -0.69 -1.26 19.76
C PRO A 6 -1.14 -0.38 18.59
N SER A 7 -0.39 0.67 18.24
CA SER A 7 -0.68 1.53 17.09
C SER A 7 -0.51 0.86 15.73
N ASN A 8 0.09 -0.33 15.65
CA ASN A 8 0.38 -1.01 14.37
C ASN A 8 -0.33 -2.37 14.23
N VAL A 9 -1.33 -2.66 15.06
CA VAL A 9 -2.08 -3.93 15.01
C VAL A 9 -3.46 -3.67 14.43
N LEU A 10 -3.90 -4.48 13.47
CA LEU A 10 -5.21 -4.29 12.82
C LEU A 10 -6.36 -4.48 13.82
N ARG A 11 -7.21 -3.46 13.93
CA ARG A 11 -8.39 -3.44 14.81
C ARG A 11 -9.61 -3.93 14.05
N VAL A 12 -10.09 -5.11 14.40
CA VAL A 12 -11.14 -5.81 13.66
C VAL A 12 -12.43 -5.82 14.46
N HIS A 13 -13.47 -5.14 13.98
CA HIS A 13 -14.81 -5.27 14.53
C HIS A 13 -15.58 -6.38 13.82
N LEU A 14 -16.33 -7.18 14.57
CA LEU A 14 -17.21 -8.20 14.01
C LEU A 14 -18.65 -7.71 14.10
N ALA A 15 -19.33 -7.61 12.96
CA ALA A 15 -20.72 -7.20 12.95
C ALA A 15 -21.62 -8.22 13.69
N PRO A 16 -22.76 -7.77 14.25
CA PRO A 16 -23.71 -8.67 14.90
C PRO A 16 -24.13 -9.81 13.96
N GLY A 17 -24.08 -11.06 14.47
CA GLY A 17 -24.41 -12.24 13.70
C GLY A 17 -23.28 -12.80 12.83
N PHE A 18 -22.07 -12.24 12.91
CA PHE A 18 -20.90 -12.80 12.25
C PHE A 18 -20.64 -14.23 12.75
N PRO A 19 -20.61 -15.24 11.87
CA PRO A 19 -20.46 -16.62 12.27
C PRO A 19 -19.03 -16.88 12.76
N HIS A 20 -18.88 -17.83 13.70
CA HIS A 20 -17.58 -18.35 14.10
C HIS A 20 -16.59 -17.30 14.70
N ALA A 21 -17.09 -16.35 15.50
CA ALA A 21 -16.24 -15.42 16.25
C ALA A 21 -15.12 -16.12 17.05
N ASP A 22 -15.41 -17.31 17.59
CA ASP A 22 -14.43 -18.10 18.35
C ASP A 22 -13.33 -18.73 17.47
N ALA A 23 -13.59 -18.93 16.17
CA ALA A 23 -12.64 -19.52 15.21
C ALA A 23 -11.68 -18.48 14.62
N LEU A 24 -12.00 -17.19 14.77
CA LEU A 24 -11.21 -16.08 14.26
C LEU A 24 -9.90 -15.87 15.00
N PHE A 25 -9.85 -16.17 16.31
CA PHE A 25 -8.77 -15.71 17.18
C PHE A 25 -8.04 -16.87 17.88
N PRO A 26 -7.30 -17.74 17.15
CA PRO A 26 -6.33 -18.59 17.81
C PRO A 26 -5.30 -17.71 18.55
N GLU A 27 -4.68 -18.21 19.63
CA GLU A 27 -3.78 -17.43 20.52
C GLU A 27 -2.67 -16.63 19.79
N ASN A 28 -2.33 -16.97 18.53
CA ASN A 28 -1.34 -16.28 17.71
C ASN A 28 -1.89 -15.09 16.86
N PHE A 29 -3.17 -14.75 16.99
CA PHE A 29 -3.79 -13.68 16.19
C PHE A 29 -3.36 -12.28 16.66
N ALA A 30 -3.11 -12.13 17.96
CA ALA A 30 -2.74 -10.87 18.63
C ALA A 30 -1.43 -10.24 18.11
N ASP A 31 -0.64 -10.99 17.33
CA ASP A 31 0.60 -10.51 16.73
C ASP A 31 0.37 -9.51 15.58
N TYR A 32 -0.80 -9.52 14.95
CA TYR A 32 -1.09 -8.68 13.77
C TYR A 32 -2.52 -8.15 13.70
N ALA A 33 -3.47 -8.74 14.43
CA ALA A 33 -4.83 -8.24 14.51
C ALA A 33 -5.45 -8.52 15.90
N TYR A 34 -6.44 -7.74 16.31
CA TYR A 34 -7.24 -8.04 17.50
C TYR A 34 -8.70 -7.61 17.32
N THR A 35 -9.61 -8.20 18.11
CA THR A 35 -11.02 -7.83 18.09
C THR A 35 -11.24 -6.48 18.76
N GLU A 36 -11.78 -5.51 18.02
CA GLU A 36 -12.16 -4.22 18.55
C GLU A 36 -13.67 -4.18 18.82
N SER A 37 -14.02 -3.82 20.06
CA SER A 37 -15.41 -3.74 20.51
C SER A 37 -16.13 -2.49 20.01
N SER A 38 -15.38 -1.40 19.82
CA SER A 38 -15.91 -0.13 19.34
C SER A 38 -15.86 -0.06 17.82
N LEU A 39 -17.03 0.10 17.18
CA LEU A 39 -17.12 0.30 15.73
C LEU A 39 -16.30 1.51 15.24
N ASP A 40 -16.27 2.58 16.04
CA ASP A 40 -15.58 3.83 15.70
C ASP A 40 -14.05 3.72 15.84
N ALA A 41 -13.56 2.75 16.60
CA ALA A 41 -12.13 2.51 16.79
C ALA A 41 -11.58 1.41 15.88
N ALA A 42 -12.43 0.74 15.10
CA ALA A 42 -12.02 -0.34 14.22
C ALA A 42 -11.35 0.20 12.96
N ASP A 43 -10.37 -0.54 12.44
CA ASP A 43 -9.75 -0.29 11.13
C ASP A 43 -10.53 -0.99 10.02
N VAL A 44 -11.15 -2.13 10.35
CA VAL A 44 -12.04 -2.88 9.47
C VAL A 44 -13.20 -3.48 10.25
N VAL A 45 -14.34 -3.63 9.57
CA VAL A 45 -15.52 -4.35 10.05
C VAL A 45 -15.75 -5.56 9.17
N LEU A 46 -15.79 -6.75 9.78
CA LEU A 46 -16.15 -7.97 9.07
C LEU A 46 -17.65 -8.20 9.20
N LYS A 47 -18.31 -8.36 8.05
CA LYS A 47 -19.73 -8.65 7.92
C LYS A 47 -19.93 -9.84 6.98
N THR A 48 -21.15 -10.33 6.91
CA THR A 48 -21.56 -11.34 5.94
C THR A 48 -22.75 -10.81 5.14
N ASP A 49 -22.76 -11.04 3.82
CA ASP A 49 -23.88 -10.73 2.93
C ASP A 49 -24.65 -12.02 2.57
N GLY A 50 -24.79 -12.91 3.57
CA GLY A 50 -25.25 -14.29 3.42
C GLY A 50 -24.22 -15.32 3.89
N ALA A 51 -24.41 -16.60 3.53
CA ALA A 51 -23.55 -17.69 3.99
C ALA A 51 -22.17 -17.74 3.31
N ASP A 52 -22.05 -17.16 2.12
CA ASP A 52 -20.94 -17.45 1.19
C ASP A 52 -20.08 -16.23 0.83
N THR A 53 -20.36 -15.06 1.39
CA THR A 53 -19.63 -13.82 1.06
C THR A 53 -19.22 -13.10 2.34
N LEU A 54 -17.90 -12.92 2.48
CA LEU A 54 -17.31 -12.03 3.47
C LEU A 54 -17.34 -10.60 2.92
N VAL A 55 -17.83 -9.67 3.72
CA VAL A 55 -17.73 -8.25 3.43
C VAL A 55 -16.77 -7.63 4.44
N VAL A 56 -15.74 -6.96 3.93
CA VAL A 56 -14.77 -6.20 4.73
C VAL A 56 -15.05 -4.73 4.49
N GLU A 57 -15.73 -4.09 5.44
CA GLU A 57 -15.88 -2.63 5.44
C GLU A 57 -14.58 -2.03 5.99
N ARG A 58 -13.93 -1.17 5.21
CA ARG A 58 -12.74 -0.43 5.58
C ARG A 58 -13.14 0.80 6.38
N ARG A 59 -12.44 1.05 7.49
CA ARG A 59 -12.68 2.16 8.42
C ARG A 59 -11.46 3.06 8.61
N SER A 60 -10.28 2.64 8.16
CA SER A 60 -9.07 3.46 8.15
C SER A 60 -9.29 4.76 7.36
N GLU A 61 -8.88 5.89 7.95
CA GLU A 61 -9.00 7.22 7.34
C GLU A 61 -8.27 7.32 6.00
N LEU A 62 -7.15 6.59 5.84
CA LEU A 62 -6.42 6.53 4.57
C LEU A 62 -7.24 5.86 3.48
N MET A 63 -7.92 4.77 3.82
CA MET A 63 -8.73 4.00 2.88
C MET A 63 -10.11 4.65 2.62
N HIS A 64 -10.48 5.70 3.34
CA HIS A 64 -11.74 6.45 3.18
C HIS A 64 -11.70 7.55 2.12
N LEU A 65 -10.53 7.90 1.59
CA LEU A 65 -10.36 9.06 0.70
C LEU A 65 -11.21 9.00 -0.58
N ASP A 66 -11.71 7.82 -0.96
CA ASP A 66 -12.36 7.58 -2.26
C ASP A 66 -13.76 6.96 -2.21
N GLY A 67 -14.35 6.82 -1.02
CA GLY A 67 -15.73 6.35 -0.89
C GLY A 67 -15.97 4.86 -1.23
N VAL A 68 -14.92 4.07 -1.49
CA VAL A 68 -15.01 2.60 -1.64
C VAL A 68 -14.84 1.95 -0.27
N TYR A 69 -15.98 1.76 0.41
CA TYR A 69 -16.02 1.28 1.79
C TYR A 69 -15.89 -0.23 1.90
N ASP A 70 -16.43 -1.00 0.96
CA ASP A 70 -16.62 -2.44 1.13
C ASP A 70 -15.81 -3.25 0.11
N PHE A 71 -15.04 -4.21 0.62
CA PHE A 71 -14.46 -5.31 -0.16
C PHE A 71 -15.29 -6.57 0.02
N LYS A 72 -15.73 -7.18 -1.08
CA LYS A 72 -16.50 -8.43 -1.05
C LYS A 72 -15.63 -9.59 -1.52
N LEU A 73 -15.54 -10.62 -0.70
CA LEU A 73 -14.79 -11.84 -0.99
C LEU A 73 -15.73 -13.05 -0.95
N PRO A 74 -15.91 -13.79 -2.05
CA PRO A 74 -16.62 -15.07 -2.01
C PRO A 74 -15.77 -16.08 -1.23
N ILE A 75 -16.30 -16.56 -0.12
CA ILE A 75 -15.66 -17.56 0.74
C ILE A 75 -16.35 -18.93 0.65
N GLN A 76 -17.56 -19.00 0.09
CA GLN A 76 -18.30 -20.25 -0.15
C GLN A 76 -18.37 -21.17 1.09
N GLY A 77 -18.61 -20.58 2.26
CA GLY A 77 -18.64 -21.29 3.54
C GLY A 77 -17.27 -21.75 4.08
N ASN A 78 -16.15 -21.46 3.41
CA ASN A 78 -14.80 -21.82 3.83
C ASN A 78 -14.21 -20.86 4.87
N TRP A 79 -14.88 -20.77 6.02
CA TRP A 79 -14.50 -19.90 7.13
C TRP A 79 -13.12 -20.20 7.73
N HIS A 80 -12.53 -21.37 7.44
CA HIS A 80 -11.17 -21.72 7.87
C HIS A 80 -10.08 -20.86 7.22
N GLN A 81 -10.37 -20.20 6.08
CA GLN A 81 -9.44 -19.26 5.45
C GLN A 81 -9.45 -17.88 6.11
N LEU A 82 -10.41 -17.60 6.98
CA LEU A 82 -10.60 -16.27 7.55
C LEU A 82 -9.37 -15.74 8.30
N PRO A 83 -8.63 -16.54 9.11
CA PRO A 83 -7.39 -16.06 9.70
C PRO A 83 -6.32 -15.67 8.68
N LEU A 84 -6.26 -16.35 7.53
CA LEU A 84 -5.34 -16.00 6.44
C LEU A 84 -5.74 -14.68 5.79
N ILE A 85 -7.03 -14.50 5.50
CA ILE A 85 -7.59 -13.27 4.93
C ILE A 85 -7.32 -12.08 5.87
N VAL A 86 -7.60 -12.23 7.17
CA VAL A 86 -7.32 -11.15 8.14
C VAL A 86 -5.82 -10.90 8.29
N GLY A 87 -5.00 -11.95 8.29
CA GLY A 87 -3.54 -11.80 8.27
C GLY A 87 -3.04 -11.01 7.06
N HIS A 88 -3.65 -11.22 5.90
CA HIS A 88 -3.36 -10.49 4.67
C HIS A 88 -3.74 -9.00 4.77
N ILE A 89 -4.96 -8.72 5.24
CA ILE A 89 -5.45 -7.36 5.49
C ILE A 89 -4.55 -6.66 6.50
N ALA A 90 -4.17 -7.34 7.58
CA ALA A 90 -3.27 -6.80 8.60
C ALA A 90 -1.87 -6.51 8.05
N HIS A 91 -1.35 -7.36 7.16
CA HIS A 91 -0.07 -7.14 6.49
C HIS A 91 -0.09 -5.89 5.63
N PHE A 92 -1.13 -5.75 4.80
CA PHE A 92 -1.40 -4.57 3.99
C PHE A 92 -1.52 -3.31 4.85
N HIS A 93 -2.40 -3.36 5.85
CA HIS A 93 -2.67 -2.24 6.74
C HIS A 93 -1.41 -1.77 7.47
N PHE A 94 -0.67 -2.70 8.07
CA PHE A 94 0.58 -2.38 8.75
C PHE A 94 1.53 -1.63 7.83
N PHE A 95 1.72 -2.09 6.58
CA PHE A 95 2.67 -1.42 5.71
C PHE A 95 2.16 -0.12 5.13
N LEU A 96 0.86 0.00 4.90
CA LEU A 96 0.27 1.24 4.41
C LEU A 96 0.33 2.33 5.48
N GLU A 97 -0.05 2.01 6.72
CA GLU A 97 -0.16 2.97 7.82
C GLU A 97 1.16 3.25 8.53
N ARG A 98 2.16 2.36 8.40
CA ARG A 98 3.47 2.57 9.03
C ARG A 98 4.15 3.82 8.49
N MET A 99 4.00 4.91 9.22
CA MET A 99 4.81 6.10 9.07
C MET A 99 6.21 5.79 9.62
N ALA A 100 7.22 6.47 9.10
CA ALA A 100 8.57 6.30 9.61
C ALA A 100 8.63 6.51 11.12
N GLY A 101 9.59 5.82 11.76
CA GLY A 101 9.98 6.18 13.10
C GLY A 101 10.39 7.64 13.08
N SER A 102 9.61 8.49 13.75
CA SER A 102 9.80 9.92 13.81
C SER A 102 11.27 10.25 14.11
N GLY A 103 11.97 10.85 13.15
CA GLY A 103 13.27 11.48 13.43
C GLY A 103 14.46 11.15 12.51
N SER A 104 14.31 10.41 11.41
CA SER A 104 15.41 10.30 10.43
C SER A 104 15.50 11.51 9.49
N GLY A 105 14.38 12.17 9.17
CA GLY A 105 14.33 13.36 8.32
C GLY A 105 14.77 13.11 6.88
N LEU A 106 14.92 11.85 6.47
CA LEU A 106 15.46 11.50 5.15
C LEU A 106 14.52 11.96 4.04
N THR A 107 13.22 11.85 4.27
CA THR A 107 12.18 12.19 3.29
C THR A 107 12.03 13.68 3.02
N GLU A 108 12.54 14.56 3.89
CA GLU A 108 12.50 16.02 3.69
C GLU A 108 13.25 16.48 2.42
N SER A 109 14.18 15.64 1.96
CA SER A 109 15.04 15.89 0.81
C SER A 109 14.78 14.95 -0.36
N VAL A 110 13.65 14.23 -0.33
CA VAL A 110 13.25 13.27 -1.35
C VAL A 110 11.95 13.72 -2.00
N GLN A 111 11.92 13.70 -3.33
CA GLN A 111 10.72 14.01 -4.10
C GLN A 111 10.37 12.85 -5.03
N LEU A 112 9.09 12.50 -5.11
CA LEU A 112 8.58 11.63 -6.17
C LEU A 112 7.81 12.50 -7.16
N LYS A 113 8.11 12.36 -8.44
CA LYS A 113 7.42 13.05 -9.53
C LYS A 113 6.74 12.02 -10.40
N MET A 114 5.53 12.32 -10.84
CA MET A 114 4.75 11.45 -11.72
C MET A 114 4.58 12.13 -13.09
N PHE A 115 4.90 11.39 -14.14
CA PHE A 115 4.92 11.87 -15.51
C PHE A 115 3.96 11.06 -16.36
N ARG A 116 3.22 11.74 -17.24
CA ARG A 116 2.49 11.06 -18.31
C ARG A 116 3.48 10.74 -19.43
N VAL A 117 3.53 9.48 -19.84
CA VAL A 117 4.37 9.03 -20.96
C VAL A 117 3.59 9.24 -22.26
N THR A 118 4.19 9.91 -23.25
CA THR A 118 3.54 10.19 -24.54
C THR A 118 4.35 9.69 -25.72
N GLY A 119 3.68 9.03 -26.67
CA GLY A 119 4.26 8.55 -27.92
C GLY A 119 4.65 7.06 -27.90
N GLU A 120 5.10 6.57 -29.06
CA GLU A 120 5.49 5.16 -29.26
C GLU A 120 6.82 4.79 -28.60
N ARG A 121 7.58 5.79 -28.12
CA ARG A 121 8.84 5.58 -27.42
C ARG A 121 8.76 6.13 -25.99
N PRO A 122 8.99 5.28 -24.96
CA PRO A 122 8.97 5.65 -23.55
C PRO A 122 10.07 6.65 -23.10
N ASP A 123 10.98 7.04 -23.99
CA ASP A 123 11.99 8.09 -23.76
C ASP A 123 11.42 9.52 -23.90
N ARG A 124 10.20 9.68 -24.44
CA ARG A 124 9.53 10.98 -24.59
C ARG A 124 8.56 11.25 -23.44
N VAL A 125 9.07 11.95 -22.45
CA VAL A 125 8.28 12.54 -21.37
C VAL A 125 7.56 13.78 -21.90
N ALA A 126 6.23 13.78 -21.98
CA ALA A 126 5.50 15.05 -21.98
C ALA A 126 5.60 15.61 -20.57
N ASP A 127 5.85 16.92 -20.46
CA ASP A 127 6.04 17.68 -19.22
C ASP A 127 5.37 17.07 -17.97
N ALA A 128 6.06 17.13 -16.82
CA ALA A 128 5.58 16.57 -15.56
C ALA A 128 4.08 16.82 -15.35
N ALA A 129 3.30 15.73 -15.44
CA ALA A 129 1.86 15.79 -15.23
C ALA A 129 1.55 16.21 -13.79
N TYR A 130 2.39 15.76 -12.85
CA TYR A 130 2.36 16.12 -11.44
C TYR A 130 3.81 16.35 -10.95
N PRO A 131 4.34 17.58 -11.13
CA PRO A 131 5.74 17.90 -10.84
C PRO A 131 6.14 17.79 -9.37
N ASP A 132 5.16 17.75 -8.47
CA ASP A 132 5.33 17.66 -7.01
C ASP A 132 4.42 16.56 -6.43
N PHE A 133 4.41 15.38 -7.05
CA PHE A 133 3.49 14.29 -6.71
C PHE A 133 3.69 13.76 -5.27
N LEU A 134 4.93 13.59 -4.82
CA LEU A 134 5.29 13.55 -3.40
C LEU A 134 6.27 14.69 -3.14
N ASN A 135 5.73 15.84 -2.74
CA ASN A 135 6.51 16.88 -2.07
C ASN A 135 5.80 17.17 -0.76
N ASN A 136 6.54 17.20 0.36
CA ASN A 136 6.03 17.30 1.74
C ASN A 136 5.28 18.63 2.03
N THR A 137 5.03 19.42 0.99
CA THR A 137 4.52 20.80 1.00
C THR A 137 3.13 20.94 0.38
N ASN A 138 2.61 19.94 -0.35
CA ASN A 138 1.36 20.02 -1.12
C ASN A 138 0.32 19.02 -0.62
N SER A 139 -0.16 19.21 0.60
CA SER A 139 -1.20 18.39 1.20
C SER A 139 -2.59 18.95 0.94
N GLU A 140 -3.18 18.58 -0.20
CA GLU A 140 -4.63 18.74 -0.41
C GLU A 140 -5.38 17.53 0.13
N GLY A 141 -5.68 17.58 1.42
CA GLY A 141 -6.40 16.55 2.16
C GLY A 141 -6.03 16.69 3.63
N GLY A 142 -7.01 16.80 4.54
CA GLY A 142 -6.79 17.12 5.96
C GLY A 142 -5.79 16.22 6.72
N MET A 143 -5.31 15.16 6.08
CA MET A 143 -4.31 14.17 6.53
C MET A 143 -2.86 14.50 6.16
N GLY A 144 -2.59 15.54 5.35
CA GLY A 144 -1.21 15.84 4.95
C GLY A 144 -0.68 15.03 3.75
N ILE A 145 -1.51 14.20 3.11
CA ILE A 145 -1.08 13.22 2.10
C ILE A 145 -1.34 13.76 0.69
N PRO A 146 -0.33 13.76 -0.20
CA PRO A 146 -0.52 14.16 -1.59
C PRO A 146 -1.47 13.22 -2.35
N VAL A 147 -2.36 13.80 -3.16
CA VAL A 147 -3.33 13.08 -4.01
C VAL A 147 -3.17 13.52 -5.46
N ALA A 148 -2.88 12.60 -6.39
CA ALA A 148 -3.03 12.87 -7.83
C ALA A 148 -4.35 12.33 -8.33
N ARG A 149 -5.14 13.20 -8.97
CA ARG A 149 -6.36 12.81 -9.68
C ARG A 149 -6.04 12.66 -11.17
N ILE A 150 -6.09 11.43 -11.68
CA ILE A 150 -5.80 11.11 -13.07
C ILE A 150 -7.08 10.75 -13.85
N PRO A 151 -7.19 11.11 -15.14
CA PRO A 151 -8.31 10.70 -15.97
C PRO A 151 -8.23 9.21 -16.29
N PRO A 152 -9.35 8.46 -16.23
CA PRO A 152 -9.41 7.07 -16.65
C PRO A 152 -9.53 7.07 -18.17
N GLN A 153 -8.38 7.04 -18.81
CA GLN A 153 -8.28 6.79 -20.23
C GLN A 153 -7.42 5.54 -20.37
N ALA A 154 -7.98 4.52 -21.01
CA ALA A 154 -7.22 3.37 -21.46
C ALA A 154 -5.99 3.85 -22.25
N ASP A 155 -4.89 3.12 -22.11
CA ASP A 155 -3.62 3.38 -22.79
C ASP A 155 -2.84 4.62 -22.29
N ILE A 156 -3.30 5.36 -21.26
CA ILE A 156 -2.41 6.32 -20.61
C ILE A 156 -1.43 5.57 -19.73
N LYS A 157 -0.15 5.77 -20.04
CA LYS A 157 0.95 5.25 -19.25
C LYS A 157 1.64 6.35 -18.45
N TYR A 158 2.17 5.96 -17.31
CA TYR A 158 2.83 6.83 -16.38
C TYR A 158 4.20 6.28 -15.98
N GLY A 159 5.14 7.19 -15.80
CA GLY A 159 6.43 6.90 -15.22
C GLY A 159 6.70 7.82 -14.04
N PHE A 160 7.73 7.50 -13.28
CA PHE A 160 8.08 8.19 -12.05
C PHE A 160 9.55 8.58 -12.04
N GLU A 161 9.84 9.67 -11.35
CA GLU A 161 11.21 10.02 -10.97
C GLU A 161 11.31 10.22 -9.47
N ILE A 162 12.29 9.57 -8.84
CA ILE A 162 12.67 9.82 -7.46
C ILE A 162 13.89 10.74 -7.49
N HIS A 163 13.78 11.90 -6.86
CA HIS A 163 14.85 12.89 -6.74
C HIS A 163 15.39 12.89 -5.32
N ASN A 164 16.70 12.83 -5.15
CA ASN A 164 17.39 13.04 -3.88
C ASN A 164 18.10 14.40 -3.91
N THR A 165 17.46 15.41 -3.31
CA THR A 165 18.05 16.75 -3.15
C THR A 165 18.87 16.87 -1.86
N GLY A 166 18.97 15.78 -1.09
CA GLY A 166 19.66 15.74 0.19
C GLY A 166 21.17 15.59 0.05
N THR A 167 21.83 15.62 1.21
CA THR A 167 23.28 15.44 1.33
C THR A 167 23.68 14.01 1.68
N THR A 168 22.73 13.09 1.73
CA THR A 168 22.96 11.68 2.09
C THR A 168 22.47 10.78 0.96
N GLU A 169 23.28 9.81 0.56
CA GLU A 169 22.87 8.82 -0.43
C GLU A 169 21.76 7.92 0.14
N ILE A 170 20.79 7.56 -0.70
CA ILE A 170 19.63 6.78 -0.25
C ILE A 170 19.33 5.61 -1.18
N TYR A 171 18.89 4.50 -0.62
CA TYR A 171 18.22 3.42 -1.34
C TYR A 171 16.73 3.69 -1.29
N ALA A 172 16.10 3.79 -2.46
CA ALA A 172 14.70 4.14 -2.60
C ALA A 172 13.92 2.93 -3.14
N TYR A 173 12.80 2.59 -2.52
CA TYR A 173 11.96 1.44 -2.85
C TYR A 173 10.52 1.92 -3.03
N LEU A 174 9.98 1.78 -4.24
CA LEU A 174 8.62 2.22 -4.55
C LEU A 174 7.70 1.01 -4.63
N PHE A 175 6.61 1.05 -3.86
CA PHE A 175 5.57 0.04 -3.83
C PHE A 175 4.23 0.64 -4.21
N TYR A 176 3.44 -0.14 -4.93
CA TYR A 176 2.04 0.12 -5.18
C TYR A 176 1.19 -0.73 -4.24
N PHE A 177 0.18 -0.10 -3.66
CA PHE A 177 -0.78 -0.69 -2.76
C PHE A 177 -2.16 -0.58 -3.41
N ASP A 178 -2.71 -1.71 -3.80
CA ASP A 178 -4.07 -1.82 -4.28
C ASP A 178 -5.02 -2.09 -3.10
N PRO A 179 -5.79 -1.10 -2.64
CA PRO A 179 -6.76 -1.35 -1.58
C PRO A 179 -7.85 -2.31 -2.05
N GLU A 180 -8.19 -2.35 -3.34
CA GLU A 180 -9.31 -3.15 -3.88
C GLU A 180 -9.09 -4.64 -3.69
N THR A 181 -7.85 -5.10 -3.88
CA THR A 181 -7.49 -6.52 -3.74
C THR A 181 -6.60 -6.81 -2.54
N TYR A 182 -6.21 -5.78 -1.77
CA TYR A 182 -5.15 -5.86 -0.75
C TYR A 182 -3.80 -6.36 -1.31
N HIS A 183 -3.53 -6.08 -2.59
CA HIS A 183 -2.26 -6.41 -3.25
C HIS A 183 -1.22 -5.33 -2.92
N ILE A 184 0.00 -5.75 -2.59
CA ILE A 184 1.17 -4.88 -2.53
C ILE A 184 2.19 -5.41 -3.54
N PHE A 185 2.55 -4.59 -4.53
CA PHE A 185 3.57 -4.97 -5.50
C PHE A 185 4.72 -3.97 -5.58
N PRO A 186 5.98 -4.44 -5.72
CA PRO A 186 7.12 -3.56 -5.90
C PRO A 186 7.11 -2.98 -7.31
N MET A 187 7.04 -1.65 -7.41
CA MET A 187 7.26 -0.93 -8.68
C MET A 187 8.76 -0.76 -8.94
N HIS A 188 9.52 -0.45 -7.89
CA HIS A 188 10.96 -0.30 -7.97
C HIS A 188 11.66 -0.89 -6.76
N ASN A 189 12.65 -1.74 -7.03
CA ASN A 189 13.53 -2.30 -6.02
C ASN A 189 14.99 -2.10 -6.48
N PRO A 190 15.81 -1.32 -5.75
CA PRO A 190 17.18 -0.99 -6.12
C PRO A 190 18.13 -2.21 -6.08
N HIS A 191 17.63 -3.39 -5.70
CA HIS A 191 18.37 -4.65 -5.72
C HIS A 191 19.00 -4.95 -7.10
N ARG A 192 18.37 -4.52 -8.20
CA ARG A 192 18.88 -4.73 -9.57
C ARG A 192 20.01 -3.77 -9.95
N ALA A 193 19.99 -2.52 -9.46
CA ALA A 193 21.00 -1.51 -9.79
C ALA A 193 22.22 -1.53 -8.85
N ASN A 194 22.07 -2.09 -7.64
CA ASN A 194 23.11 -2.17 -6.60
C ASN A 194 23.80 -0.83 -6.31
N ARG A 195 23.08 0.29 -6.43
CA ARG A 195 23.61 1.63 -6.19
C ARG A 195 22.56 2.49 -5.51
N PRO A 196 22.95 3.30 -4.49
CA PRO A 196 22.05 4.29 -3.94
C PRO A 196 21.87 5.45 -4.92
N LEU A 197 20.79 6.20 -4.73
CA LEU A 197 20.52 7.45 -5.38
C LEU A 197 21.48 8.52 -4.83
N THR A 198 22.25 9.12 -5.73
CA THR A 198 23.30 10.09 -5.39
C THR A 198 22.72 11.36 -4.76
N VAL A 199 23.54 12.02 -3.95
CA VAL A 199 23.21 13.31 -3.31
C VAL A 199 23.08 14.46 -4.30
N ASN A 200 22.53 15.59 -3.84
CA ASN A 200 22.53 16.88 -4.53
C ASN A 200 21.92 16.85 -5.95
N GLY A 201 20.79 16.16 -6.11
CA GLY A 201 20.03 16.08 -7.36
C GLY A 201 20.18 14.76 -8.09
N GLY A 202 20.49 13.66 -7.40
CA GLY A 202 20.41 12.32 -8.00
C GLY A 202 18.97 12.01 -8.42
N VAL A 203 18.81 11.39 -9.58
CA VAL A 203 17.49 11.03 -10.15
C VAL A 203 17.44 9.54 -10.48
N GLN A 204 16.40 8.86 -10.03
CA GLN A 204 16.05 7.50 -10.42
C GLN A 204 14.75 7.51 -11.21
N GLN A 205 14.80 7.05 -12.45
CA GLN A 205 13.63 6.92 -13.31
C GLN A 205 13.01 5.52 -13.17
N ILE A 206 11.68 5.44 -13.21
CA ILE A 206 10.91 4.20 -13.05
C ILE A 206 9.78 4.23 -14.08
N GLY A 207 9.73 3.23 -14.98
CA GLY A 207 8.74 3.21 -16.06
C GLY A 207 8.91 4.36 -17.07
N LEU A 208 10.15 4.83 -17.25
CA LEU A 208 10.57 5.80 -18.26
C LEU A 208 11.78 5.21 -19.01
N GLY A 209 11.94 5.54 -20.29
CA GLY A 209 13.04 5.01 -21.10
C GLY A 209 12.91 3.51 -21.33
N GLU A 210 13.92 2.71 -20.94
CA GLU A 210 13.90 1.26 -21.20
C GLU A 210 12.94 0.48 -20.28
N ASP A 211 12.50 1.07 -19.17
CA ASP A 211 11.57 0.45 -18.24
C ASP A 211 10.11 0.61 -18.72
N PRO A 212 9.27 -0.44 -18.61
CA PRO A 212 7.87 -0.35 -18.99
C PRO A 212 7.13 0.63 -18.09
N ALA A 213 6.43 1.57 -18.71
CA ALA A 213 5.55 2.51 -18.03
C ALA A 213 4.30 1.81 -17.46
N TYR A 214 3.71 2.40 -16.43
CA TYR A 214 2.58 1.85 -15.68
C TYR A 214 1.25 2.39 -16.18
N GLU A 215 0.27 1.50 -16.30
CA GLU A 215 -1.11 1.88 -16.60
C GLU A 215 -1.94 1.73 -15.33
N PHE A 216 -2.85 2.66 -15.11
CA PHE A 216 -3.81 2.63 -14.01
C PHE A 216 -5.20 2.63 -14.62
N THR A 217 -5.88 1.49 -14.51
CA THR A 217 -7.20 1.29 -15.11
C THR A 217 -8.20 1.04 -13.97
N PRO A 218 -9.27 1.84 -13.84
CA PRO A 218 -10.35 1.48 -12.94
C PRO A 218 -11.07 0.23 -13.46
N GLU A 219 -11.71 -0.52 -12.56
CA GLU A 219 -12.63 -1.58 -12.98
C GLU A 219 -13.81 -0.99 -13.78
N ASP A 220 -14.31 -1.75 -14.76
CA ASP A 220 -15.29 -1.30 -15.77
C ASP A 220 -16.59 -0.72 -15.18
N ASP A 221 -16.91 -1.03 -13.93
CA ASP A 221 -18.13 -0.65 -13.23
C ASP A 221 -17.94 0.46 -12.16
N LYS A 222 -16.70 0.92 -11.94
CA LYS A 222 -16.39 1.91 -10.89
C LYS A 222 -16.21 3.31 -11.44
N GLN A 223 -16.88 4.27 -10.78
CA GLN A 223 -16.74 5.69 -11.12
C GLN A 223 -15.37 6.26 -10.72
N SER A 224 -14.77 5.70 -9.67
CA SER A 224 -13.42 6.05 -9.22
C SER A 224 -12.74 4.85 -8.57
N ASN A 225 -11.42 4.83 -8.67
CA ASN A 225 -10.56 3.87 -7.97
C ASN A 225 -9.33 4.61 -7.44
N SER A 226 -8.89 4.27 -6.23
CA SER A 226 -7.65 4.79 -5.66
C SER A 226 -6.68 3.69 -5.34
N ALA A 227 -5.41 4.02 -5.50
CA ALA A 227 -4.30 3.24 -5.01
C ALA A 227 -3.31 4.11 -4.25
N PHE A 228 -2.46 3.48 -3.45
CA PHE A 228 -1.42 4.18 -2.72
C PHE A 228 -0.06 3.86 -3.32
N LEU A 229 0.76 4.90 -3.45
CA LEU A 229 2.17 4.79 -3.78
C LEU A 229 2.96 5.06 -2.52
N LYS A 230 3.74 4.07 -2.08
CA LYS A 230 4.56 4.18 -0.89
C LYS A 230 6.03 4.04 -1.21
N LEU A 231 6.77 5.09 -0.92
CA LEU A 231 8.21 5.16 -1.09
C LEU A 231 8.88 4.92 0.26
N PHE A 232 9.68 3.85 0.35
CA PHE A 232 10.58 3.60 1.47
C PHE A 232 11.97 4.09 1.07
N VAL A 233 12.61 4.86 1.94
CA VAL A 233 13.99 5.31 1.73
C VAL A 233 14.86 4.87 2.90
N SER A 234 16.12 4.52 2.63
CA SER A 234 17.07 4.18 3.68
C SER A 234 18.49 4.58 3.31
N THR A 235 19.32 4.90 4.29
CA THR A 235 20.77 5.09 4.10
C THR A 235 21.51 3.79 3.85
N GLU A 236 20.86 2.65 4.13
CA GLU A 236 21.42 1.32 3.96
C GLU A 236 20.56 0.50 3.00
N ARG A 237 21.18 -0.50 2.39
CA ARG A 237 20.46 -1.42 1.52
C ARG A 237 19.63 -2.37 2.39
N LEU A 238 18.32 -2.36 2.17
CA LEU A 238 17.36 -3.25 2.78
C LEU A 238 16.91 -4.35 1.81
N ASN A 239 16.55 -5.50 2.37
CA ASN A 239 15.70 -6.47 1.69
C ASN A 239 14.25 -6.16 2.09
N LEU A 240 13.43 -5.73 1.14
CA LEU A 240 12.02 -5.41 1.34
C LEU A 240 11.08 -6.34 0.54
N ASP A 241 11.58 -7.49 0.06
CA ASP A 241 10.78 -8.41 -0.75
C ASP A 241 9.60 -9.00 0.03
N TRP A 242 9.74 -9.07 1.35
CA TRP A 242 8.70 -9.51 2.29
C TRP A 242 7.59 -8.47 2.49
N ILE A 243 7.70 -7.27 1.91
CA ILE A 243 6.58 -6.32 1.84
C ILE A 243 5.52 -6.81 0.86
N GLN A 244 5.94 -7.39 -0.27
CA GLN A 244 5.05 -7.83 -1.33
C GLN A 244 4.00 -8.83 -0.82
N CYS A 245 2.77 -8.71 -1.34
CA CYS A 245 1.65 -9.58 -1.01
C CYS A 245 0.69 -9.66 -2.19
N GLU A 246 0.41 -10.85 -2.72
CA GLU A 246 -0.51 -11.04 -3.87
C GLU A 246 -1.94 -10.57 -3.57
N GLY A 247 -2.78 -10.33 -4.57
CA GLY A 247 -4.16 -9.93 -4.34
C GLY A 247 -5.04 -11.05 -3.76
N LEU A 248 -5.97 -10.72 -2.85
CA LEU A 248 -6.94 -11.67 -2.30
C LEU A 248 -7.88 -12.28 -3.36
N LEU A 249 -8.10 -11.60 -4.49
CA LEU A 249 -8.96 -12.05 -5.58
C LEU A 249 -8.23 -12.83 -6.69
N GLU A 250 -6.94 -12.58 -6.89
CA GLU A 250 -6.13 -13.18 -7.98
C GLU A 250 -5.95 -14.70 -7.82
N THR A 251 -6.22 -15.21 -6.62
CA THR A 251 -5.95 -16.60 -6.22
C THR A 251 -7.17 -17.51 -6.34
N GLY A 252 -8.24 -17.04 -6.99
CA GLY A 252 -9.38 -17.88 -7.36
C GLY A 252 -10.24 -18.30 -6.15
N GLY A 253 -10.43 -17.40 -5.18
CA GLY A 253 -11.25 -17.66 -3.99
C GLY A 253 -10.55 -18.50 -2.92
N GLY A 254 -9.23 -18.63 -2.98
CA GLY A 254 -8.45 -19.25 -1.92
C GLY A 254 -7.03 -18.71 -1.86
N VAL A 255 -6.63 -18.27 -0.67
CA VAL A 255 -5.21 -17.93 -0.38
C VAL A 255 -4.31 -19.09 -0.85
N PRO A 256 -3.24 -18.84 -1.62
CA PRO A 256 -2.42 -19.91 -2.19
C PRO A 256 -1.90 -20.84 -1.10
N PRO A 257 -1.98 -22.17 -1.28
CA PRO A 257 -1.47 -23.12 -0.31
C PRO A 257 0.04 -22.91 -0.12
N GLY A 258 0.42 -22.34 1.03
CA GLY A 258 1.82 -21.98 1.33
C GLY A 258 1.99 -20.55 1.85
N VAL A 259 1.02 -19.65 1.64
CA VAL A 259 0.99 -18.35 2.31
C VAL A 259 0.58 -18.58 3.76
N ARG A 260 1.57 -18.93 4.58
CA ARG A 260 1.43 -18.77 6.02
C ARG A 260 1.55 -17.26 6.27
N PRO A 261 0.73 -16.66 7.14
CA PRO A 261 1.08 -15.38 7.73
C PRO A 261 2.50 -15.61 8.24
N GLN A 262 3.49 -14.94 7.66
CA GLN A 262 4.87 -15.09 8.08
C GLN A 262 4.88 -14.59 9.51
N ARG A 263 4.75 -15.54 10.43
CA ARG A 263 4.65 -15.36 11.87
C ARG A 263 5.78 -14.45 12.29
N THR A 264 5.50 -13.16 12.40
CA THR A 264 6.28 -12.23 13.22
C THR A 264 7.80 -12.38 13.07
N GLN A 265 8.33 -12.67 11.87
CA GLN A 265 9.77 -12.49 11.60
C GLN A 265 10.15 -10.99 11.69
N ARG A 266 9.13 -10.14 11.63
CA ARG A 266 9.11 -8.67 11.61
C ARG A 266 9.68 -7.93 12.81
N LYS A 267 9.91 -8.58 13.96
CA LYS A 267 10.53 -7.87 15.10
C LYS A 267 12.05 -7.71 14.96
N VAL A 268 12.70 -8.48 14.08
CA VAL A 268 14.17 -8.59 14.05
C VAL A 268 14.83 -7.72 12.96
N GLU A 269 14.14 -7.31 11.89
CA GLU A 269 14.81 -6.68 10.73
C GLU A 269 14.48 -5.21 10.46
N MET A 270 13.56 -4.57 11.19
CA MET A 270 13.27 -3.13 11.03
C MET A 270 13.62 -2.29 12.27
N GLU A 271 14.46 -2.81 13.16
CA GLU A 271 15.27 -1.96 14.06
C GLU A 271 16.45 -1.28 13.31
N VAL A 272 16.44 -1.31 11.98
CA VAL A 272 17.41 -0.55 11.18
C VAL A 272 17.18 0.93 11.43
N ARG A 273 18.20 1.60 11.97
CA ARG A 273 18.21 3.06 12.08
C ARG A 273 18.39 3.64 10.67
N GLY A 274 17.74 4.77 10.38
CA GLY A 274 17.96 5.48 9.11
C GLY A 274 17.14 4.95 7.94
N TRP A 275 15.88 4.61 8.16
CA TRP A 275 14.88 4.55 7.08
C TRP A 275 13.72 5.52 7.36
N ASP A 276 12.97 5.82 6.31
CA ASP A 276 11.85 6.76 6.31
C ASP A 276 10.85 6.39 5.20
N THR A 277 9.64 6.93 5.23
CA THR A 277 8.58 6.64 4.25
C THR A 277 7.78 7.87 3.82
N LEU A 278 7.39 7.89 2.55
CA LEU A 278 6.40 8.81 1.99
C LEU A 278 5.25 8.02 1.37
N THR A 279 4.02 8.46 1.57
CA THR A 279 2.82 7.86 0.96
C THR A 279 2.09 8.92 0.14
N ALA A 280 1.67 8.55 -1.07
CA ALA A 280 0.78 9.32 -1.94
C ALA A 280 -0.43 8.49 -2.32
N VAL A 281 -1.49 9.16 -2.73
CA VAL A 281 -2.68 8.54 -3.32
C VAL A 281 -2.74 8.88 -4.80
N VAL A 282 -3.01 7.87 -5.63
CA VAL A 282 -3.38 8.03 -7.03
C VAL A 282 -4.85 7.68 -7.15
N THR A 283 -5.67 8.67 -7.47
CA THR A 283 -7.11 8.54 -7.66
C THR A 283 -7.46 8.66 -9.14
N MET A 284 -8.09 7.64 -9.70
CA MET A 284 -8.68 7.65 -11.03
C MET A 284 -10.15 8.07 -10.91
N THR A 285 -10.60 9.07 -11.67
CA THR A 285 -12.02 9.50 -11.66
C THR A 285 -12.61 9.57 -13.06
N THR A 286 -13.61 8.74 -13.35
CA THR A 286 -14.38 8.85 -14.59
C THR A 286 -15.12 10.19 -14.58
N SER A 287 -14.90 11.00 -15.61
CA SER A 287 -15.72 12.18 -15.83
C SER A 287 -17.13 11.71 -16.14
N GLY A 288 -18.05 11.94 -15.21
CA GLY A 288 -19.50 11.71 -15.41
C GLY A 288 -20.12 12.63 -16.45
#